data_AF-A0A8D8ZD37-F1
#
_entry.id   AF-A0A8D8ZD37-F1
#
_cell.length_a   1.000
_cell.length_b   1.000
_cell.length_c   1.000
_cell.angle_alpha   90.00
_cell.angle_beta   90.00
_cell.angle_gamma   90.00
#
_symmetry.space_group_name_H-M   'P 1'
#
loop_
_entity.id
_entity.type
_entity.pdbx_description
1 polymer ?
#
loop_
_entity_poly.entity_id
_entity_poly.type
_entity_poly.pdbx_seq_one_letter_code
_entity_poly.pdbx_strand_id
1 'polypeptide(L)'
;VIVPGNTHPSFRLWLTSYPSDTFPVAVLENGIKMIIEPPKGIKNNLFRSYTNDPINDPSFYDNCKQPGPWRKLLFSLCLFHAIVQERKQYGPLGWNIPYEFNLSDLNISMKQLQMFLNDYSEIPFNALIYLTGECNYGGRVTDDKDRRLMVSLLKNYYNSKVVLDDKYSFSPSKIYHITENTSLQGIQAYIQSLPLNNTPEIFGLHDNADLAKNVNETRRVLGNILLTAAMSSESKGGDVEAKNIQ
;
A
#
# COMPACT_ATOMS: atom_id res chain seq x y z
N VAL A 1 35.18 -17.60 -8.28
CA VAL A 1 34.65 -16.56 -9.20
C VAL A 1 33.71 -17.25 -10.18
N ILE A 2 32.44 -16.84 -10.23
CA ILE A 2 31.50 -17.36 -11.24
C ILE A 2 31.79 -16.61 -12.54
N VAL A 3 32.29 -17.31 -13.56
CA VAL A 3 32.62 -16.71 -14.85
C VAL A 3 31.55 -17.16 -15.86
N PRO A 4 30.82 -16.24 -16.52
CA PRO A 4 29.73 -16.60 -17.44
C PRO A 4 30.14 -17.62 -18.52
N GLY A 5 31.36 -17.50 -19.05
CA GLY A 5 31.89 -18.40 -20.08
C GLY A 5 32.22 -19.83 -19.61
N ASN A 6 32.25 -20.08 -18.30
CA ASN A 6 32.51 -21.41 -17.71
C ASN A 6 31.31 -21.93 -16.90
N THR A 7 30.13 -21.34 -17.09
CA THR A 7 28.88 -21.79 -16.46
C THR A 7 27.98 -22.48 -17.46
N HIS A 8 27.22 -23.47 -17.00
CA HIS A 8 26.23 -24.14 -17.83
C HIS A 8 25.16 -23.14 -18.31
N PRO A 9 24.71 -23.17 -19.59
CA PRO A 9 23.75 -22.20 -20.13
C PRO A 9 22.43 -22.07 -19.35
N SER A 10 21.99 -23.14 -18.69
CA SER A 10 20.77 -23.16 -17.86
C SER A 10 20.99 -22.72 -16.40
N PHE A 11 22.23 -22.45 -15.97
CA PHE A 11 22.50 -22.02 -14.60
C PHE A 11 21.91 -20.62 -14.34
N ARG A 12 21.27 -20.43 -13.19
CA ARG A 12 20.75 -19.14 -12.72
C ARG A 12 21.07 -18.99 -11.23
N LEU A 13 21.68 -17.87 -10.85
CA LEU A 13 21.87 -17.47 -9.46
C LEU A 13 20.84 -16.40 -9.10
N TRP A 14 20.02 -16.66 -8.08
CA TRP A 14 19.03 -15.73 -7.57
C TRP A 14 19.49 -15.18 -6.22
N LEU A 15 19.50 -13.85 -6.09
CA LEU A 15 19.84 -13.14 -4.87
C LEU A 15 18.68 -12.23 -4.48
N THR A 16 18.37 -12.19 -3.19
CA THR A 16 17.38 -11.30 -2.60
C THR A 16 18.03 -10.50 -1.49
N SER A 17 17.86 -9.17 -1.52
CA SER A 17 18.40 -8.26 -0.52
C SER A 17 17.46 -7.06 -0.38
N TYR A 18 17.45 -6.46 0.80
CA TYR A 18 17.01 -5.08 0.94
C TYR A 18 18.08 -4.14 0.36
N PRO A 19 17.71 -2.93 -0.07
CA PRO A 19 18.68 -1.90 -0.43
C PRO A 19 19.68 -1.69 0.71
N SER A 20 20.97 -1.76 0.39
CA SER A 20 22.05 -1.61 1.37
C SER A 20 23.26 -0.98 0.70
N ASP A 21 23.85 0.03 1.36
CA ASP A 21 25.06 0.72 0.88
C ASP A 21 26.30 -0.19 0.88
N THR A 22 26.24 -1.30 1.62
CA THR A 22 27.31 -2.30 1.68
C THR A 22 27.17 -3.41 0.64
N PHE A 23 26.07 -3.43 -0.13
CA PHE A 23 25.87 -4.47 -1.14
C PHE A 23 26.90 -4.33 -2.27
N PRO A 24 27.61 -5.41 -2.68
CA PRO A 24 28.72 -5.28 -3.62
C PRO A 24 28.31 -4.71 -4.98
N VAL A 25 28.93 -3.60 -5.37
CA VAL A 25 28.68 -2.92 -6.66
C VAL A 25 28.88 -3.87 -7.84
N ALA A 26 29.94 -4.69 -7.81
CA ALA A 26 30.23 -5.65 -8.88
C ALA A 26 29.08 -6.67 -9.11
N VAL A 27 28.35 -7.07 -8.07
CA VAL A 27 27.19 -7.96 -8.19
C VAL A 27 26.01 -7.23 -8.79
N LEU A 28 25.82 -5.95 -8.41
CA LEU A 28 24.83 -5.10 -9.05
C LEU A 28 25.16 -4.95 -10.53
N GLU A 29 26.31 -4.40 -10.91
CA GLU A 29 26.67 -4.14 -12.31
C GLU A 29 26.47 -5.37 -13.22
N ASN A 30 26.94 -6.55 -12.79
CA ASN A 30 26.88 -7.78 -13.59
C ASN A 30 25.54 -8.55 -13.49
N GLY A 31 24.62 -8.15 -12.61
CA GLY A 31 23.34 -8.81 -12.38
C GLY A 31 22.16 -8.15 -13.09
N ILE A 32 21.07 -8.92 -13.27
CA ILE A 32 19.75 -8.38 -13.61
C ILE A 32 19.07 -7.95 -12.31
N LYS A 33 18.69 -6.68 -12.20
CA LYS A 33 18.04 -6.11 -11.02
C LYS A 33 16.53 -6.16 -11.22
N MET A 34 15.82 -6.74 -10.26
CA MET A 34 14.37 -6.70 -10.18
C MET A 34 13.98 -6.09 -8.84
N ILE A 35 13.20 -5.02 -8.90
CA ILE A 35 12.71 -4.30 -7.71
C ILE A 35 11.25 -4.68 -7.53
N ILE A 36 10.90 -5.13 -6.33
CA ILE A 36 9.52 -5.42 -5.95
C ILE A 36 9.03 -4.25 -5.11
N GLU A 37 8.24 -3.35 -5.72
CA GLU A 37 7.54 -2.28 -5.00
C GLU A 37 6.07 -2.66 -4.75
N PRO A 38 5.45 -2.17 -3.67
CA PRO A 38 3.99 -2.24 -3.53
C PRO A 38 3.28 -1.57 -4.72
N PRO A 39 2.10 -2.06 -5.13
CA PRO A 39 1.33 -1.44 -6.20
C PRO A 39 0.99 0.00 -5.84
N LYS A 40 1.28 0.93 -6.75
CA LYS A 40 0.97 2.35 -6.58
C LYS A 40 -0.47 2.63 -6.99
N GLY A 41 -1.15 3.43 -6.18
CA GLY A 41 -2.53 3.86 -6.37
C GLY A 41 -3.58 2.89 -5.81
N ILE A 42 -4.70 3.46 -5.37
CA ILE A 42 -5.81 2.73 -4.72
C ILE A 42 -6.33 1.60 -5.62
N LYS A 43 -6.51 1.87 -6.91
CA LYS A 43 -6.98 0.90 -7.90
C LYS A 43 -6.14 -0.38 -7.90
N ASN A 44 -4.82 -0.25 -8.05
CA ASN A 44 -3.91 -1.39 -8.14
C ASN A 44 -3.80 -2.13 -6.81
N ASN A 45 -3.90 -1.39 -5.70
CA ASN A 45 -3.93 -1.95 -4.35
C ASN A 45 -5.15 -2.85 -4.12
N LEU A 46 -6.35 -2.33 -4.43
CA LEU A 46 -7.60 -3.07 -4.37
C LEU A 46 -7.58 -4.26 -5.32
N PHE A 47 -7.11 -4.07 -6.55
CA PHE A 47 -7.03 -5.13 -7.55
C PHE A 47 -6.17 -6.29 -7.05
N ARG A 48 -4.99 -5.98 -6.49
CA ARG A 48 -4.12 -6.99 -5.87
C ARG A 48 -4.81 -7.69 -4.70
N SER A 49 -5.50 -6.96 -3.83
CA SER A 49 -6.21 -7.54 -2.68
C SER A 49 -7.30 -8.53 -3.13
N TYR A 50 -8.04 -8.20 -4.20
CA TYR A 50 -9.14 -9.01 -4.73
C TYR A 50 -8.74 -10.12 -5.70
N THR A 51 -7.49 -10.13 -6.17
CA THR A 51 -6.95 -11.18 -7.07
C THR A 51 -6.08 -12.18 -6.31
N ASN A 52 -5.63 -11.83 -5.11
CA ASN A 52 -4.86 -12.71 -4.24
C ASN A 52 -5.76 -13.50 -3.28
N ASP A 53 -5.25 -14.64 -2.83
CA ASP A 53 -5.83 -15.39 -1.73
C ASP A 53 -5.72 -14.58 -0.41
N PRO A 54 -6.73 -14.65 0.47
CA PRO A 54 -7.88 -15.56 0.40
C PRO A 54 -9.10 -14.99 -0.34
N ILE A 55 -9.13 -13.71 -0.73
CA ILE A 55 -10.34 -13.08 -1.30
C ILE A 55 -10.76 -13.72 -2.62
N ASN A 56 -9.78 -14.07 -3.47
CA ASN A 56 -10.04 -14.64 -4.78
C ASN A 56 -10.56 -16.09 -4.72
N ASP A 57 -10.52 -16.74 -3.57
CA ASP A 57 -11.12 -18.06 -3.35
C ASP A 57 -12.63 -17.91 -3.07
N PRO A 58 -13.53 -18.40 -3.95
CA PRO A 58 -14.97 -18.36 -3.72
C PRO A 58 -15.37 -19.04 -2.41
N SER A 59 -14.65 -20.09 -2.00
CA SER A 59 -14.91 -20.81 -0.77
C SER A 59 -14.68 -19.94 0.46
N PHE A 60 -13.75 -18.98 0.39
CA PHE A 60 -13.56 -17.99 1.45
C PHE A 60 -14.53 -16.82 1.30
N TYR A 61 -14.72 -16.31 0.08
CA TYR A 61 -15.54 -15.12 -0.20
C TYR A 61 -17.01 -15.32 0.19
N ASP A 62 -17.56 -16.51 -0.03
CA ASP A 62 -18.96 -16.84 0.28
C ASP A 62 -19.15 -17.50 1.66
N ASN A 63 -18.07 -17.74 2.41
CA ASN A 63 -18.12 -18.38 3.73
C ASN A 63 -18.39 -17.37 4.86
N CYS A 64 -19.54 -16.71 4.82
CA CYS A 64 -20.04 -15.90 5.93
C CYS A 64 -21.55 -16.04 6.10
N LYS A 65 -22.01 -16.19 7.35
CA LYS A 65 -23.44 -16.25 7.70
C LYS A 65 -24.18 -14.95 7.36
N GLN A 66 -23.46 -13.83 7.29
CA GLN A 66 -23.98 -12.51 6.95
C GLN A 66 -23.33 -11.98 5.64
N PRO A 67 -23.69 -12.53 4.46
CA PRO A 67 -22.96 -12.26 3.21
C PRO A 67 -23.05 -10.80 2.76
N GLY A 68 -24.18 -10.13 2.97
CA GLY A 68 -24.35 -8.71 2.65
C GLY A 68 -23.38 -7.82 3.43
N PRO A 69 -23.46 -7.78 4.77
CA PRO A 69 -22.52 -7.04 5.60
C PRO A 69 -21.06 -7.43 5.37
N TRP A 70 -20.78 -8.72 5.20
CA TRP A 70 -19.44 -9.24 4.92
C TRP A 70 -18.82 -8.61 3.68
N ARG A 71 -19.48 -8.69 2.53
CA ARG A 71 -18.93 -8.19 1.26
C ARG A 71 -18.73 -6.66 1.30
N LYS A 72 -19.67 -5.94 1.91
CA LYS A 72 -19.58 -4.48 2.11
C LYS A 72 -18.39 -4.08 3.00
N LEU A 73 -18.24 -4.73 4.15
CA LEU A 73 -17.17 -4.44 5.11
C LEU A 73 -15.81 -4.96 4.66
N LEU A 74 -15.76 -6.06 3.90
CA LEU A 74 -14.54 -6.57 3.27
C LEU A 74 -13.98 -5.57 2.26
N PHE A 75 -14.83 -5.04 1.38
CA PHE A 75 -14.44 -3.97 0.46
C PHE A 75 -13.94 -2.74 1.22
N SER A 76 -14.69 -2.33 2.25
CA SER A 76 -14.32 -1.17 3.07
C SER A 76 -12.97 -1.34 3.77
N LEU A 77 -12.68 -2.54 4.30
CA LEU A 77 -11.39 -2.87 4.90
C LEU A 77 -10.25 -2.86 3.86
N CYS A 78 -10.48 -3.40 2.67
CA CYS A 78 -9.48 -3.37 1.58
C CYS A 78 -9.20 -1.93 1.13
N LEU A 79 -10.23 -1.09 1.05
CA LEU A 79 -10.07 0.32 0.74
C LEU A 79 -9.30 1.05 1.85
N PHE A 80 -9.63 0.80 3.12
CA PHE A 80 -8.85 1.32 4.25
C PHE A 80 -7.37 0.92 4.14
N HIS A 81 -7.08 -0.35 3.84
CA HIS A 81 -5.71 -0.84 3.64
C HIS A 81 -4.97 -0.08 2.54
N ALA A 82 -5.62 0.10 1.39
CA ALA A 82 -5.08 0.89 0.29
C ALA A 82 -4.77 2.33 0.71
N ILE A 83 -5.69 2.95 1.46
CA ILE A 83 -5.56 4.33 1.93
C ILE A 83 -4.40 4.50 2.89
N VAL A 84 -4.25 3.64 3.89
CA VAL A 84 -3.16 3.77 4.86
C VAL A 84 -1.78 3.55 4.22
N GLN A 85 -1.67 2.65 3.24
CA GLN A 85 -0.44 2.46 2.48
C GLN A 85 -0.11 3.66 1.59
N GLU A 86 -1.07 4.11 0.79
CA GLU A 86 -0.89 5.22 -0.16
C GLU A 86 -0.68 6.56 0.56
N ARG A 87 -1.20 6.75 1.77
CA ARG A 87 -0.96 7.99 2.55
C ARG A 87 0.53 8.28 2.78
N LYS A 88 1.41 7.26 2.80
CA LYS A 88 2.87 7.44 2.93
C LYS A 88 3.47 8.33 1.84
N GLN A 89 2.83 8.42 0.66
CA GLN A 89 3.30 9.29 -0.42
C GLN A 89 3.25 10.79 -0.08
N TYR A 90 2.39 11.19 0.86
CA TYR A 90 2.23 12.60 1.29
C TYR A 90 3.25 13.01 2.37
N GLY A 91 4.23 12.15 2.68
CA GLY A 91 5.23 12.41 3.72
C GLY A 91 4.57 12.74 5.06
N PRO A 92 5.07 13.74 5.82
CA PRO A 92 4.52 14.14 7.11
C PRO A 92 3.04 14.55 7.12
N LEU A 93 2.47 14.95 5.98
CA LEU A 93 1.02 15.23 5.87
C LEU A 93 0.19 13.94 5.87
N GLY A 94 0.79 12.85 5.39
CA GLY A 94 0.19 11.52 5.39
C GLY A 94 0.38 10.81 6.73
N TRP A 95 1.63 10.67 7.14
CA TRP A 95 2.08 10.02 8.38
C TRP A 95 3.35 10.72 8.88
N ASN A 96 3.48 10.92 10.18
CA ASN A 96 4.72 11.46 10.76
C ASN A 96 5.88 10.48 10.53
N ILE A 97 5.62 9.17 10.66
CA ILE A 97 6.60 8.09 10.43
C ILE A 97 6.16 7.23 9.23
N PRO A 98 7.07 6.87 8.31
CA PRO A 98 6.71 6.15 7.08
C PRO A 98 6.49 4.64 7.30
N TYR A 99 5.45 4.28 8.05
CA TYR A 99 5.11 2.89 8.39
C TYR A 99 4.94 1.97 7.17
N GLU A 100 5.25 0.69 7.35
CA GLU A 100 5.07 -0.35 6.35
C GLU A 100 3.94 -1.28 6.78
N PHE A 101 2.74 -1.02 6.27
CA PHE A 101 1.61 -1.94 6.38
C PHE A 101 1.70 -2.99 5.28
N ASN A 102 1.39 -4.24 5.58
CA ASN A 102 1.54 -5.35 4.65
C ASN A 102 0.29 -6.25 4.58
N LEU A 103 0.33 -7.24 3.69
CA LEU A 103 -0.79 -8.16 3.48
C LEU A 103 -1.12 -9.02 4.71
N SER A 104 -0.16 -9.25 5.62
CA SER A 104 -0.45 -9.98 6.86
C SER A 104 -1.43 -9.20 7.74
N ASP A 105 -1.24 -7.87 7.84
CA ASP A 105 -2.12 -6.98 8.62
C ASP A 105 -3.54 -6.99 8.04
N LEU A 106 -3.68 -7.00 6.70
CA LEU A 106 -4.96 -7.15 6.01
C LEU A 106 -5.58 -8.54 6.25
N ASN A 107 -4.80 -9.61 6.05
CA ASN A 107 -5.27 -10.99 6.16
C ASN A 107 -5.81 -11.33 7.54
N ILE A 108 -5.14 -10.92 8.61
CA ILE A 108 -5.64 -11.15 9.96
C ILE A 108 -6.92 -10.35 10.23
N SER A 109 -6.98 -9.10 9.74
CA SER A 109 -8.16 -8.24 9.89
C SER A 109 -9.38 -8.80 9.14
N MET A 110 -9.18 -9.38 7.95
CA MET A 110 -10.24 -10.05 7.19
C MET A 110 -10.78 -11.28 7.92
N LYS A 111 -9.89 -12.13 8.45
CA LYS A 111 -10.27 -13.32 9.22
C LYS A 111 -11.05 -12.95 10.48
N GLN A 112 -10.60 -11.93 11.21
CA GLN A 112 -11.31 -11.42 12.39
C GLN A 112 -12.68 -10.86 12.01
N LEU A 113 -12.77 -10.07 10.93
CA LEU A 113 -14.06 -9.58 10.44
C LEU A 113 -15.03 -10.72 10.13
N GLN A 114 -14.57 -11.76 9.41
CA GLN A 114 -15.39 -12.93 9.08
C GLN A 114 -15.84 -13.68 10.34
N MET A 115 -14.93 -13.86 11.31
CA MET A 115 -15.23 -14.48 12.60
C MET A 115 -16.33 -13.71 13.35
N PHE A 116 -16.23 -12.39 13.49
CA PHE A 116 -17.25 -11.60 14.18
C PHE A 116 -18.62 -11.66 13.52
N LEU A 117 -18.67 -11.62 12.18
CA LEU A 117 -19.94 -11.72 11.45
C LEU A 117 -20.56 -13.12 11.49
N ASN A 118 -19.76 -14.15 11.75
CA ASN A 118 -20.22 -15.53 11.92
C ASN A 118 -20.67 -15.84 13.35
N ASP A 119 -20.04 -15.25 14.35
CA ASP A 119 -20.27 -15.60 15.76
C ASP A 119 -21.31 -14.70 16.44
N TYR A 120 -21.51 -13.47 15.95
CA TYR A 120 -22.43 -12.50 16.54
C TYR A 120 -23.58 -12.16 15.59
N SER A 121 -24.77 -11.91 16.14
CA SER A 121 -25.93 -11.43 15.37
C SER A 121 -25.79 -9.95 15.01
N GLU A 122 -25.31 -9.14 15.94
CA GLU A 122 -25.04 -7.72 15.75
C GLU A 122 -23.57 -7.47 15.45
N ILE A 123 -23.28 -6.53 14.55
CA ILE A 123 -21.92 -6.21 14.12
C ILE A 123 -21.23 -5.36 15.20
N PRO A 124 -20.17 -5.87 15.89
CA PRO A 124 -19.54 -5.16 16.98
C PRO A 124 -18.49 -4.17 16.46
N PHE A 125 -18.93 -3.05 15.86
CA PHE A 125 -18.05 -2.06 15.23
C PHE A 125 -16.93 -1.57 16.15
N ASN A 126 -17.21 -1.33 17.44
CA ASN A 126 -16.19 -0.90 18.39
C ASN A 126 -15.07 -1.94 18.57
N ALA A 127 -15.42 -3.23 18.61
CA ALA A 127 -14.44 -4.30 18.71
C ALA A 127 -13.62 -4.44 17.41
N LEU A 128 -14.27 -4.32 16.25
CA LEU A 128 -13.60 -4.32 14.95
C LEU A 128 -12.63 -3.14 14.80
N ILE A 129 -13.03 -1.94 15.20
CA ILE A 129 -12.17 -0.75 15.20
C ILE A 129 -10.99 -0.95 16.14
N TYR A 130 -11.21 -1.48 17.34
CA TYR A 130 -10.14 -1.72 18.30
C TYR A 130 -9.14 -2.77 17.78
N LEU A 131 -9.62 -3.92 17.31
CA LEU A 131 -8.74 -4.99 16.84
C LEU A 131 -7.96 -4.59 15.58
N THR A 132 -8.64 -4.03 14.58
CA THR A 132 -7.97 -3.60 13.35
C THR A 132 -7.07 -2.38 13.61
N GLY A 133 -7.57 -1.39 14.34
CA GLY A 133 -6.87 -0.13 14.59
C GLY A 133 -5.74 -0.27 15.61
N GLU A 134 -6.00 -0.78 16.80
CA GLU A 134 -5.02 -0.83 17.89
C GLU A 134 -4.12 -2.07 17.82
N CYS A 135 -4.67 -3.25 17.50
CA CYS A 135 -3.93 -4.50 17.55
C CYS A 135 -3.21 -4.82 16.23
N ASN A 136 -3.94 -4.86 15.10
CA ASN A 136 -3.39 -5.34 13.84
C ASN A 136 -2.49 -4.29 13.17
N TYR A 137 -3.04 -3.09 12.91
CA TYR A 137 -2.27 -2.00 12.30
C TYR A 137 -1.51 -1.19 13.37
N GLY A 138 -2.12 -0.96 14.53
CA GLY A 138 -1.57 -0.12 15.60
C GLY A 138 -0.34 -0.67 16.31
N GLY A 139 -0.07 -1.97 16.22
CA GLY A 139 1.21 -2.54 16.65
C GLY A 139 2.41 -1.98 15.88
N ARG A 140 2.21 -1.43 14.68
CA ARG A 140 3.24 -0.77 13.86
C ARG A 140 3.36 0.72 14.12
N VAL A 141 2.29 1.36 14.63
CA VAL A 141 2.19 2.80 14.75
C VAL A 141 2.72 3.24 16.11
N THR A 142 3.87 3.91 16.09
CA THR A 142 4.62 4.30 17.29
C THR A 142 4.34 5.74 17.74
N ASP A 143 3.91 6.62 16.83
CA ASP A 143 3.52 7.99 17.15
C ASP A 143 2.05 8.10 17.58
N ASP A 144 1.79 8.83 18.66
CA ASP A 144 0.43 8.99 19.24
C ASP A 144 -0.53 9.73 18.30
N LYS A 145 -0.03 10.69 17.51
CA LYS A 145 -0.87 11.46 16.57
C LYS A 145 -1.21 10.61 15.35
N ASP A 146 -0.25 9.85 14.84
CA ASP A 146 -0.48 8.85 13.80
C ASP A 146 -1.48 7.79 14.27
N ARG A 147 -1.36 7.30 15.52
CA ARG A 147 -2.34 6.35 16.08
C ARG A 147 -3.74 6.94 16.11
N ARG A 148 -3.89 8.18 16.59
CA ARG A 148 -5.17 8.89 16.58
C ARG A 148 -5.73 9.04 15.16
N LEU A 149 -4.89 9.42 14.20
CA LEU A 149 -5.27 9.56 12.79
C LEU A 149 -5.77 8.24 12.23
N MET A 150 -5.03 7.15 12.42
CA MET A 150 -5.38 5.82 11.93
C MET A 150 -6.76 5.37 12.45
N VAL A 151 -7.00 5.49 13.77
CA VAL A 151 -8.29 5.13 14.37
C VAL A 151 -9.40 6.04 13.84
N SER A 152 -9.13 7.33 13.65
CA SER A 152 -10.09 8.27 13.07
C SER A 152 -10.45 7.92 11.63
N LEU A 153 -9.47 7.52 10.82
CA LEU A 153 -9.70 7.04 9.45
C LEU A 153 -10.54 5.76 9.48
N LEU A 154 -10.16 4.79 10.31
CA LEU A 154 -10.83 3.50 10.40
C LEU A 154 -12.32 3.61 10.75
N LYS A 155 -12.72 4.59 11.56
CA LYS A 155 -14.14 4.86 11.87
C LYS A 155 -14.97 5.22 10.63
N ASN A 156 -14.37 5.75 9.58
CA ASN A 156 -15.06 6.01 8.31
C ASN A 156 -15.28 4.72 7.49
N TYR A 157 -14.52 3.66 7.75
CA TYR A 157 -14.62 2.38 7.05
C TYR A 157 -15.39 1.33 7.86
N TYR A 158 -15.33 1.40 9.19
CA TYR A 158 -16.15 0.60 10.09
C TYR A 158 -17.21 1.45 10.77
N ASN A 159 -18.38 1.52 10.15
CA ASN A 159 -19.58 2.11 10.74
C ASN A 159 -20.85 1.49 10.15
N SER A 160 -21.98 1.72 10.81
CA SER A 160 -23.27 1.18 10.40
C SER A 160 -23.74 1.70 9.04
N LYS A 161 -23.36 2.92 8.63
CA LYS A 161 -23.78 3.49 7.34
C LYS A 161 -23.20 2.72 6.17
N VAL A 162 -21.97 2.21 6.28
CA VAL A 162 -21.35 1.36 5.24
C VAL A 162 -22.22 0.12 4.93
N VAL A 163 -22.92 -0.42 5.93
CA VAL A 163 -23.77 -1.60 5.77
C VAL A 163 -25.19 -1.24 5.35
N LEU A 164 -25.76 -0.20 5.96
CA LEU A 164 -27.18 0.15 5.85
C LEU A 164 -27.51 1.10 4.69
N ASP A 165 -26.57 1.95 4.29
CA ASP A 165 -26.78 2.96 3.24
C ASP A 165 -26.09 2.51 1.94
N ASP A 166 -26.89 2.10 0.96
CA ASP A 166 -26.40 1.68 -0.36
C ASP A 166 -25.78 2.84 -1.17
N LYS A 167 -26.03 4.10 -0.76
CA LYS A 167 -25.44 5.31 -1.37
C LYS A 167 -24.25 5.84 -0.58
N TYR A 168 -23.76 5.09 0.41
CA TYR A 168 -22.60 5.49 1.19
C TYR A 168 -21.37 5.63 0.29
N SER A 169 -20.70 6.78 0.40
CA SER A 169 -19.46 7.08 -0.31
C SER A 169 -18.32 7.33 0.67
N PHE A 170 -17.14 6.83 0.34
CA PHE A 170 -15.91 7.04 1.10
C PHE A 170 -15.23 8.39 0.79
N SER A 171 -15.61 9.04 -0.31
CA SER A 171 -15.14 10.38 -0.68
C SER A 171 -16.27 11.36 -1.03
N PRO A 172 -16.03 12.68 -0.94
CA PRO A 172 -16.96 13.69 -1.45
C PRO A 172 -17.28 13.54 -2.94
N SER A 173 -16.32 13.14 -3.77
CA SER A 173 -16.50 12.90 -5.21
C SER A 173 -17.44 11.75 -5.59
N LYS A 174 -17.83 10.88 -4.64
CA LYS A 174 -18.68 9.71 -4.90
C LYS A 174 -18.11 8.68 -5.87
N ILE A 175 -16.82 8.77 -6.18
CA ILE A 175 -16.12 7.80 -7.03
C ILE A 175 -15.93 6.48 -6.27
N TYR A 176 -15.58 6.57 -4.98
CA TYR A 176 -15.30 5.42 -4.12
C TYR A 176 -16.54 5.09 -3.29
N HIS A 177 -17.27 4.07 -3.70
CA HIS A 177 -18.49 3.61 -3.05
C HIS A 177 -18.59 2.09 -3.17
N ILE A 178 -19.60 1.49 -2.54
CA ILE A 178 -19.91 0.07 -2.70
C ILE A 178 -20.82 -0.08 -3.92
N THR A 179 -20.54 -1.05 -4.78
CA THR A 179 -21.40 -1.35 -5.93
C THR A 179 -22.59 -2.20 -5.55
N GLU A 180 -23.70 -2.05 -6.29
CA GLU A 180 -24.89 -2.89 -6.13
C GLU A 180 -24.56 -4.37 -6.33
N ASN A 181 -23.75 -4.67 -7.34
CA ASN A 181 -23.22 -6.02 -7.55
C ASN A 181 -22.01 -6.27 -6.64
N THR A 182 -22.27 -6.91 -5.50
CA THR A 182 -21.25 -7.31 -4.51
C THR A 182 -20.67 -8.71 -4.75
N SER A 183 -20.98 -9.36 -5.88
CA SER A 183 -20.26 -10.59 -6.26
C SER A 183 -18.77 -10.32 -6.45
N LEU A 184 -17.94 -11.35 -6.31
CA LEU A 184 -16.50 -11.21 -6.49
C LEU A 184 -16.16 -10.59 -7.87
N GLN A 185 -16.80 -11.08 -8.94
CA GLN A 185 -16.59 -10.51 -10.28
C GLN A 185 -17.13 -9.08 -10.40
N GLY A 186 -18.26 -8.78 -9.76
CA GLY A 186 -18.85 -7.44 -9.74
C GLY A 186 -17.92 -6.41 -9.11
N ILE A 187 -17.32 -6.74 -7.97
CA ILE A 187 -16.35 -5.87 -7.29
C ILE A 187 -15.05 -5.76 -8.11
N GLN A 188 -14.55 -6.85 -8.68
CA GLN A 188 -13.35 -6.80 -9.54
C GLN A 188 -13.57 -5.89 -10.75
N ALA A 189 -14.74 -5.97 -11.41
CA ALA A 189 -15.08 -5.08 -12.52
C ALA A 189 -15.19 -3.61 -12.09
N TYR A 190 -15.76 -3.35 -10.93
CA TYR A 190 -15.79 -2.01 -10.35
C TYR A 190 -14.39 -1.46 -10.06
N ILE A 191 -13.51 -2.25 -9.45
CA ILE A 191 -12.13 -1.86 -9.19
C ILE A 191 -11.42 -1.50 -10.51
N GLN A 192 -11.66 -2.26 -11.58
CA GLN A 192 -11.11 -1.95 -12.89
C GLN A 192 -11.63 -0.63 -13.49
N SER A 193 -12.84 -0.20 -13.12
CA SER A 193 -13.41 1.08 -13.53
C SER A 193 -12.84 2.29 -12.78
N LEU A 194 -12.18 2.09 -11.63
CA LEU A 194 -11.62 3.19 -10.83
C LEU A 194 -10.53 3.96 -11.59
N PRO A 195 -10.36 5.26 -11.27
CA PRO A 195 -9.31 6.08 -11.86
C PRO A 195 -7.91 5.59 -11.45
N LEU A 196 -6.94 5.80 -12.33
CA LEU A 196 -5.53 5.50 -12.04
C LEU A 196 -4.93 6.53 -11.06
N ASN A 197 -5.26 7.80 -11.28
CA ASN A 197 -4.80 8.91 -10.45
C ASN A 197 -5.89 9.22 -9.41
N ASN A 198 -5.49 9.28 -8.14
CA ASN A 198 -6.40 9.52 -7.03
C ASN A 198 -6.26 10.97 -6.56
N THR A 199 -7.39 11.61 -6.23
CA THR A 199 -7.43 12.94 -5.63
C THR A 199 -7.12 12.88 -4.13
N PRO A 200 -6.58 13.95 -3.52
CA PRO A 200 -6.23 13.96 -2.09
C PRO A 200 -7.44 13.78 -1.16
N GLU A 201 -8.65 14.06 -1.63
CA GLU A 201 -9.89 13.99 -0.86
C GLU A 201 -10.18 12.60 -0.26
N ILE A 202 -9.88 11.50 -0.98
CA ILE A 202 -10.16 10.13 -0.50
C ILE A 202 -9.23 9.76 0.65
N PHE A 203 -8.05 10.38 0.70
CA PHE A 203 -7.14 10.27 1.82
C PHE A 203 -7.58 11.15 3.00
N GLY A 204 -8.55 12.05 2.83
CA GLY A 204 -8.92 13.05 3.83
C GLY A 204 -7.93 14.21 3.90
N LEU A 205 -7.27 14.53 2.79
CA LEU A 205 -6.30 15.63 2.66
C LEU A 205 -6.86 16.74 1.77
N HIS A 206 -6.39 17.97 1.98
CA HIS A 206 -6.68 19.12 1.13
C HIS A 206 -5.89 19.04 -0.18
N ASP A 207 -6.36 19.68 -1.26
CA ASP A 207 -5.71 19.69 -2.59
C ASP A 207 -4.24 20.13 -2.57
N ASN A 208 -3.90 21.04 -1.64
CA ASN A 208 -2.53 21.49 -1.39
C ASN A 208 -1.56 20.37 -1.01
N ALA A 209 -2.05 19.25 -0.44
CA ALA A 209 -1.21 18.10 -0.12
C ALA A 209 -0.65 17.46 -1.40
N ASP A 210 -1.42 17.44 -2.48
CA ASP A 210 -0.96 16.91 -3.76
C ASP A 210 0.08 17.83 -4.41
N LEU A 211 -0.10 19.16 -4.29
CA LEU A 211 0.92 20.12 -4.69
C LEU A 211 2.24 19.88 -3.96
N ALA A 212 2.21 19.74 -2.63
CA ALA A 212 3.41 19.49 -1.83
C ALA A 212 4.10 18.17 -2.22
N LYS A 213 3.32 17.10 -2.43
CA LYS A 213 3.80 15.80 -2.93
C LYS A 213 4.51 15.96 -4.28
N ASN A 214 3.83 16.57 -5.25
CA ASN A 214 4.33 16.73 -6.61
C ASN A 214 5.59 17.60 -6.66
N VAL A 215 5.67 18.65 -5.84
CA VAL A 215 6.89 19.48 -5.70
C VAL A 215 8.05 18.67 -5.13
N ASN A 216 7.83 17.86 -4.09
CA ASN A 216 8.88 17.03 -3.49
C ASN A 216 9.36 15.94 -4.46
N GLU A 217 8.44 15.29 -5.17
CA GLU A 217 8.79 14.30 -6.18
C GLU A 217 9.59 14.93 -7.32
N THR A 218 9.16 16.10 -7.81
CA THR A 218 9.88 16.85 -8.85
C THR A 218 11.29 17.20 -8.40
N ARG A 219 11.47 17.73 -7.19
CA ARG A 219 12.80 18.05 -6.64
C ARG A 219 13.69 16.81 -6.55
N ARG A 220 13.14 15.68 -6.10
CA ARG A 220 13.88 14.41 -6.02
C ARG A 220 14.34 13.95 -7.40
N VAL A 221 13.45 13.97 -8.39
CA VAL A 221 13.77 13.56 -9.76
C VAL A 221 14.83 14.48 -10.36
N LEU A 222 14.66 15.80 -10.26
CA LEU A 222 15.63 16.78 -10.77
C LEU A 222 16.99 16.65 -10.07
N GLY A 223 17.01 16.45 -8.74
CA GLY A 223 18.23 16.19 -7.99
C GLY A 223 18.96 14.94 -8.48
N ASN A 224 18.24 13.83 -8.70
CA ASN A 224 18.82 12.60 -9.23
C ASN A 224 19.37 12.77 -10.66
N ILE A 225 18.68 13.55 -11.51
CA ILE A 225 19.17 13.88 -12.85
C ILE A 225 20.47 14.67 -12.77
N LEU A 226 20.56 15.67 -11.89
CA LEU A 226 21.78 16.46 -11.69
C LEU A 226 22.96 15.61 -11.22
N LEU A 227 22.74 14.71 -10.26
CA LEU A 227 23.78 13.79 -9.78
C LEU A 227 24.29 12.89 -10.91
N THR A 228 23.37 12.36 -11.74
CA THR A 228 23.74 11.50 -12.88
C THR A 228 24.46 12.29 -13.98
N ALA A 229 24.06 13.54 -14.22
CA ALA A 229 24.68 14.42 -15.21
C ALA A 229 26.08 14.88 -14.79
N ALA A 230 26.29 15.25 -13.52
CA ALA A 230 27.60 15.69 -13.02
C ALA A 230 28.66 14.59 -13.12
N MET A 231 28.27 13.32 -12.93
CA MET A 231 29.17 12.17 -13.13
C MET A 231 29.65 11.99 -14.57
N SER A 232 28.90 12.50 -15.56
CA SER A 232 29.30 12.44 -16.97
C SER A 232 30.35 13.49 -17.36
N SER A 233 30.55 14.53 -16.54
CA SER A 233 31.59 15.55 -16.75
C SER A 233 32.94 15.22 -16.11
N GLU A 234 32.98 14.40 -15.06
CA GLU A 234 34.24 14.03 -14.36
C GLU A 234 34.97 12.84 -14.99
N SER A 235 34.39 12.17 -16.00
CA SER A 235 35.01 11.06 -16.72
C SER A 235 35.90 11.49 -17.90
N LYS A 236 36.55 12.66 -17.78
CA LYS A 236 37.69 13.07 -18.62
C LYS A 236 38.84 13.64 -17.76
N GLY A 237 39.61 12.74 -17.16
CA GLY A 237 41.07 12.82 -16.99
C GLY A 237 41.67 13.99 -16.20
N GLY A 238 42.21 13.67 -15.01
CA GLY A 238 43.27 14.45 -14.37
C GLY A 238 43.43 14.09 -12.89
N ASP A 239 44.56 13.49 -12.53
CA ASP A 239 44.99 13.16 -11.17
C ASP A 239 44.66 14.27 -10.16
N VAL A 240 43.96 13.91 -9.07
CA VAL A 240 43.92 14.74 -7.86
C VAL A 240 44.33 13.88 -6.67
N GLU A 241 45.50 14.22 -6.15
CA GLU A 241 46.11 13.70 -4.93
C GLU A 241 45.09 13.55 -3.80
N ALA A 242 45.19 12.39 -3.13
CA ALA A 242 44.57 12.15 -1.84
C ALA A 242 45.02 13.23 -0.84
N LYS A 243 44.11 14.11 -0.44
CA LYS A 243 44.22 14.88 0.80
C LYS A 243 43.18 14.39 1.80
N ASN A 244 43.68 13.64 2.77
CA ASN A 244 43.09 13.48 4.10
C ASN A 244 42.66 14.85 4.64
N ILE A 245 41.41 14.98 5.12
CA ILE A 245 41.09 15.81 6.29
C ILE A 245 39.95 15.13 7.08
N GLN A 246 40.12 15.18 8.40
CA GLN A 246 39.30 14.70 9.53
C GLN A 246 37.82 15.07 9.50
#